data_AF-A0A382K1B2-F1
#
_entry.id   AF-A0A382K1B2-F1
#
_cell.length_a   1.000
_cell.length_b   1.000
_cell.length_c   1.000
_cell.angle_alpha   90.00
_cell.angle_beta   90.00
_cell.angle_gamma   90.00
#
_symmetry.space_group_name_H-M   'P 1'
#
loop_
_entity.id
_entity.type
_entity.pdbx_description
1 polymer ?
#
loop_
_entity_poly.entity_id
_entity_poly.type
_entity_poly.pdbx_seq_one_letter_code
_entity_poly.pdbx_strand_id
1 'polypeptide(L)' 'MPPERHVIGKKYTIAIEQDNSNTRHHLGRMTRRTKIVSQSEEMISLSMRLWHALTTPVIFTEYQRKFISIYN' A
#
# COMPACT_ATOMS: atom_id res chain seq x y z
N MET A 1 -27.85 22.07 -2.69
CA MET A 1 -26.81 22.30 -1.65
C MET A 1 -25.97 23.51 -2.08
N PRO A 2 -25.44 24.33 -1.14
CA PRO A 2 -24.69 25.54 -1.47
C PRO A 2 -23.42 25.25 -2.32
N PRO A 3 -23.08 26.07 -3.32
CA PRO A 3 -21.90 25.88 -4.19
C PRO A 3 -20.57 25.85 -3.42
N GLU A 4 -20.51 26.53 -2.27
CA GLU A 4 -19.35 26.59 -1.38
C GLU A 4 -19.00 25.24 -0.75
N ARG A 5 -19.95 24.29 -0.71
CA ARG A 5 -19.70 22.91 -0.24
C ARG A 5 -19.14 21.99 -1.33
N HIS A 6 -18.95 22.50 -2.55
CA HIS A 6 -18.44 21.75 -3.70
C HIS A 6 -16.92 21.86 -3.89
N VAL A 7 -16.20 22.46 -2.93
CA VAL A 7 -14.74 22.47 -2.92
C VAL A 7 -14.24 21.43 -1.92
N ILE A 8 -14.49 20.15 -2.22
CA ILE A 8 -13.73 19.06 -1.59
C ILE A 8 -12.36 19.07 -2.27
N GLY A 9 -11.46 19.89 -1.76
CA GLY A 9 -10.11 20.00 -2.29
C GLY A 9 -9.37 18.67 -2.16
N LYS A 10 -8.56 18.35 -3.18
CA LYS A 10 -7.70 17.15 -3.24
C LYS A 10 -6.88 16.91 -1.96
N LYS A 11 -6.57 17.99 -1.22
CA LYS A 11 -5.89 17.99 0.08
C LYS A 11 -6.46 16.96 1.08
N TYR A 12 -7.77 16.72 1.10
CA TYR A 12 -8.41 15.78 2.03
C TYR A 12 -8.68 14.40 1.42
N THR A 13 -8.48 14.22 0.11
CA THR A 13 -8.68 12.95 -0.59
C THR A 13 -7.38 12.23 -0.91
N ILE A 14 -6.22 12.90 -0.82
CA ILE A 14 -4.89 12.30 -1.12
C ILE A 14 -4.64 11.01 -0.35
N ALA A 15 -4.94 10.97 0.96
CA ALA A 15 -4.72 9.76 1.75
C ALA A 15 -5.60 8.59 1.26
N ILE A 16 -6.88 8.87 0.99
CA ILE A 16 -7.83 7.89 0.45
C ILE A 16 -7.40 7.43 -0.96
N GLU A 17 -6.91 8.34 -1.79
CA GLU A 17 -6.40 8.04 -3.13
C GLU A 17 -5.13 7.17 -3.08
N GLN A 18 -4.21 7.46 -2.15
CA GLN A 18 -2.99 6.68 -1.90
C GLN A 18 -3.34 5.27 -1.39
N ASP A 19 -4.22 5.16 -0.42
CA ASP A 19 -4.67 3.87 0.12
C ASP A 19 -5.40 3.03 -0.93
N ASN A 20 -6.24 3.65 -1.76
CA ASN A 20 -6.90 2.98 -2.87
C ASN A 20 -5.89 2.56 -3.96
N SER A 21 -4.83 3.33 -4.17
CA SER A 21 -3.75 2.96 -5.09
C SER A 21 -2.97 1.74 -4.57
N ASN A 22 -2.59 1.74 -3.29
CA ASN A 22 -1.89 0.65 -2.63
C ASN A 22 -2.75 -0.62 -2.60
N THR A 23 -4.03 -0.49 -2.23
CA THR A 23 -4.98 -1.61 -2.22
C THR A 23 -5.12 -2.23 -3.61
N ARG A 24 -5.29 -1.41 -4.66
CA ARG A 24 -5.32 -1.90 -6.05
C ARG A 24 -3.99 -2.50 -6.50
N HIS A 25 -2.86 -1.99 -6.03
CA HIS A 25 -1.55 -2.57 -6.30
C HIS A 25 -1.40 -3.97 -5.70
N HIS A 26 -1.85 -4.18 -4.45
CA HIS A 26 -1.81 -5.49 -3.80
C HIS A 26 -2.85 -6.46 -4.37
N LEU A 27 -4.09 -6.03 -4.59
CA LEU A 27 -5.14 -6.86 -5.18
C LEU A 27 -4.90 -7.19 -6.65
N GLY A 28 -4.22 -6.30 -7.38
CA GLY A 28 -3.79 -6.55 -8.77
C GLY A 28 -2.88 -7.78 -8.90
N ARG A 29 -2.20 -8.19 -7.81
CA ARG A 29 -1.39 -9.42 -7.76
C ARG A 29 -2.24 -10.69 -7.87
N MET A 30 -3.51 -10.63 -7.49
CA MET A 30 -4.41 -11.78 -7.54
C MET A 30 -5.05 -11.98 -8.92
N THR A 31 -5.08 -10.93 -9.76
CA THR A 31 -5.88 -10.90 -10.99
C THR A 31 -5.08 -10.68 -12.29
N ARG A 32 -3.90 -10.05 -12.26
CA ARG A 32 -3.11 -9.78 -13.49
C ARG A 32 -1.94 -10.75 -13.66
N ARG A 33 -1.79 -11.26 -14.89
CA ARG A 33 -0.73 -12.19 -15.31
C ARG A 33 0.61 -11.52 -15.67
N THR A 34 0.66 -10.19 -15.86
CA THR A 34 1.90 -9.48 -16.29
C THR A 34 2.05 -8.04 -15.74
N LYS A 35 3.26 -7.70 -15.26
CA LYS A 35 4.29 -6.78 -15.82
C LYS A 35 5.33 -6.40 -14.75
N ILE A 36 4.96 -6.35 -13.46
CA ILE A 36 5.86 -5.92 -12.37
C ILE A 36 6.09 -7.00 -11.31
N VAL A 37 5.21 -8.00 -11.19
CA VAL A 37 5.40 -9.17 -10.33
C VAL A 37 4.65 -10.39 -10.91
N SER A 38 5.23 -11.59 -10.75
CA SER A 38 4.66 -12.86 -11.21
C SER A 38 3.41 -13.25 -10.40
N GLN A 39 2.38 -13.81 -11.07
CA GLN A 39 1.19 -14.40 -10.42
C GLN A 39 1.44 -15.84 -9.93
N SER A 40 2.70 -16.29 -9.87
CA SER A 40 3.04 -17.58 -9.27
C SER A 40 2.50 -17.66 -7.85
N GLU A 41 2.00 -18.84 -7.46
CA GLU A 41 1.49 -19.12 -6.12
C GLU A 41 2.49 -18.72 -5.02
N GLU A 42 3.77 -18.94 -5.27
CA GLU A 42 4.86 -18.52 -4.39
C GLU A 42 4.86 -17.01 -4.13
N MET A 43 4.78 -16.19 -5.18
CA MET A 43 4.75 -14.72 -5.05
C MET A 43 3.50 -14.21 -4.32
N ILE A 44 2.35 -14.87 -4.49
CA ILE A 44 1.13 -14.57 -3.73
C ILE A 44 1.34 -14.89 -2.25
N SER A 45 1.86 -16.09 -1.96
CA SER A 45 2.17 -16.54 -0.60
C SER A 45 3.16 -15.61 0.11
N LEU A 46 4.27 -15.25 -0.56
CA LEU A 46 5.27 -14.31 -0.05
C LEU A 46 4.67 -12.92 0.19
N SER A 47 3.82 -12.43 -0.72
CA SER A 47 3.15 -11.12 -0.55
C SER A 47 2.23 -11.11 0.67
N MET A 48 1.45 -12.17 0.89
CA MET A 48 0.57 -12.30 2.06
C MET A 48 1.36 -12.38 3.37
N ARG A 49 2.45 -13.16 3.38
CA ARG A 49 3.35 -13.27 4.54
C ARG A 49 4.00 -11.93 4.88
N LEU A 50 4.48 -11.21 3.87
CA LEU A 50 5.05 -9.88 4.05
C LEU A 50 4.03 -8.92 4.64
N TRP A 51 2.80 -8.91 4.12
CA TRP A 51 1.75 -8.04 4.65
C TRP A 51 1.42 -8.37 6.10
N HIS A 52 1.22 -9.65 6.44
CA HIS A 52 0.98 -10.08 7.81
C HIS A 52 2.12 -9.69 8.76
N ALA A 53 3.38 -9.85 8.33
CA ALA A 53 4.53 -9.44 9.12
C ALA A 53 4.54 -7.92 9.38
N LEU A 54 4.23 -7.11 8.36
CA LEU A 54 4.18 -5.64 8.48
C LEU A 54 2.97 -5.14 9.28
N THR A 55 1.92 -5.94 9.47
CA THR A 55 0.84 -5.62 10.42
C THR A 55 1.22 -5.86 11.88
N THR A 56 2.36 -6.50 12.15
CA THR A 56 2.87 -6.67 13.52
C THR A 56 3.67 -5.42 13.92
N PRO A 57 3.24 -4.65 14.94
CA PRO A 57 3.84 -3.33 15.23
C PRO A 57 5.34 -3.35 15.53
N VAL A 58 5.80 -4.39 16.24
CA VAL A 58 7.22 -4.56 16.59
C VAL A 58 8.07 -4.73 15.33
N ILE A 59 7.64 -5.62 14.43
CA ILE A 59 8.32 -5.90 13.16
C ILE A 59 8.34 -4.65 12.28
N PHE A 60 7.19 -3.98 12.15
CA PHE A 60 7.11 -2.74 11.37
C PHE A 60 8.08 -1.67 11.87
N THR A 61 8.13 -1.46 13.19
CA THR A 61 9.00 -0.46 13.82
C THR A 61 10.48 -0.75 13.57
N GLU A 62 10.90 -2.01 13.64
CA GLU A 62 12.28 -2.40 13.33
C GLU A 62 12.67 -2.08 11.89
N TYR A 63 11.83 -2.45 10.92
CA TYR A 63 12.10 -2.17 9.52
C TYR A 63 12.04 -0.66 9.23
N GLN A 64 11.08 0.06 9.80
CA GLN A 64 10.98 1.51 9.67
C GLN A 64 12.27 2.21 10.11
N ARG A 65 12.84 1.81 11.25
CA ARG A 65 14.13 2.36 11.74
C ARG A 65 15.27 2.10 10.76
N LYS A 66 15.39 0.87 10.26
CA LYS A 66 16.43 0.49 9.27
C LYS A 66 16.29 1.26 7.95
N PHE A 67 15.07 1.51 7.50
CA PHE A 67 14.84 2.29 6.29
C PHE A 67 15.18 3.77 6.49
N ILE A 68 14.78 4.35 7.62
CA ILE A 68 15.10 5.76 7.94
C ILE A 68 16.62 5.96 8.07
N SER A 69 17.37 4.99 8.61
CA SER A 69 18.83 5.11 8.72
C SER A 69 19.58 5.14 7.39
N ILE A 70 18.92 4.87 6.26
CA ILE A 70 19.54 5.04 4.94
C ILE A 70 19.65 6.54 4.57
N TYR A 71 18.78 7.37 5.16
CA TYR A 71 18.67 8.79 4.86
C TYR A 71 19.31 9.70 5.92
N ASN A 72 19.87 9.11 6.99
CA ASN A 72 20.62 9.80 8.05
C ASN A 72 22.12 9.50 7.90
#